data_AF-A0A0B1SNN1-F1
#
_entry.id   AF-A0A0B1SNN1-F1
#
_cell.length_a   1.000
_cell.length_b   1.000
_cell.length_c   1.000
_cell.angle_alpha   90.00
_cell.angle_beta   90.00
_cell.angle_gamma   90.00
#
_symmetry.space_group_name_H-M   'P 1'
#
loop_
_entity.id
_entity.type
_entity.pdbx_description
1 polymer ?
#
loop_
_entity_poly.entity_id
_entity_poly.type
_entity_poly.pdbx_seq_one_letter_code
_entity_poly.pdbx_strand_id
1 'polypeptide(L)'
;MIAFYTDFFYNVVIAWGLHYLYASFTTHLPWASCNNSYNSKACYEPDWSDGSSTCNPPVVDESSRISAAEEYFYKGFLGLHAPGDTTSHVARGLDDLGGMNWEIVICLAIVYLICYFSLWKGIGMSGKVVWFTALFPYVVLGVLFIRGITLPGSEMGIEYYLKPNIKMLK
;
A
#
# COMPACT_ATOMS: atom_id res chain seq x y z
N MET A 1 -8.98 -11.96 -24.71
CA MET A 1 -9.17 -10.52 -24.41
C MET A 1 -9.35 -10.26 -22.92
N ILE A 2 -10.43 -10.71 -22.26
CA ILE A 2 -10.63 -10.49 -20.81
C ILE A 2 -9.39 -10.90 -19.98
N ALA A 3 -8.92 -12.14 -20.15
CA ALA A 3 -7.75 -12.68 -19.45
C ALA A 3 -6.46 -11.84 -19.61
N PHE A 4 -6.30 -11.15 -20.75
CA PHE A 4 -5.16 -10.28 -21.03
C PHE A 4 -5.26 -8.99 -20.20
N TYR A 5 -6.40 -8.30 -20.23
CA TYR A 5 -6.60 -7.09 -19.43
C TYR A 5 -6.52 -7.36 -17.93
N THR A 6 -7.04 -8.49 -17.45
CA THR A 6 -6.90 -8.88 -16.05
C THR A 6 -5.45 -9.18 -15.67
N ASP A 7 -4.68 -9.85 -16.54
CA ASP A 7 -3.26 -10.16 -16.27
C ASP A 7 -2.43 -8.89 -16.06
N PHE A 8 -2.54 -7.90 -16.96
CA PHE A 8 -1.81 -6.63 -16.79
C PHE A 8 -2.19 -5.92 -15.49
N PHE A 9 -3.48 -5.80 -15.20
CA PHE A 9 -3.94 -5.13 -13.97
C PHE A 9 -3.45 -5.83 -12.70
N TYR A 10 -3.62 -7.15 -12.62
CA TYR A 10 -3.19 -7.90 -11.44
C TYR A 10 -1.67 -7.92 -11.26
N ASN A 11 -0.87 -8.09 -12.32
CA ASN A 11 0.59 -8.05 -12.20
C ASN A 11 1.11 -6.66 -11.78
N VAL A 12 0.44 -5.58 -12.18
CA VAL A 12 0.76 -4.22 -11.68
C VAL A 12 0.51 -4.10 -10.17
N VAL A 13 -0.64 -4.56 -9.66
CA VAL A 13 -0.92 -4.54 -8.21
C VAL A 13 0.06 -5.44 -7.43
N ILE A 14 0.45 -6.59 -7.99
CA ILE A 14 1.47 -7.46 -7.38
C ILE A 14 2.85 -6.77 -7.38
N ALA A 15 3.19 -6.01 -8.43
CA ALA A 15 4.43 -5.23 -8.48
C ALA A 15 4.47 -4.12 -7.43
N TRP A 16 3.33 -3.49 -7.13
CA TRP A 16 3.21 -2.53 -6.01
C TRP A 16 3.49 -3.23 -4.68
N GLY A 17 2.87 -4.40 -4.44
CA GLY A 17 3.14 -5.20 -3.24
C GLY A 17 4.62 -5.63 -3.11
N LEU A 18 5.28 -5.94 -4.23
CA LEU A 18 6.71 -6.29 -4.25
C LEU A 18 7.61 -5.08 -3.93
N HIS A 19 7.25 -3.87 -4.41
CA HIS A 19 7.97 -2.64 -4.06
C HIS A 19 7.87 -2.33 -2.58
N TYR A 20 6.66 -2.36 -2.01
CA TYR A 20 6.45 -2.17 -0.57
C TYR A 20 7.14 -3.25 0.28
N LEU A 21 7.19 -4.51 -0.18
CA LEU A 21 7.96 -5.56 0.48
C LEU A 21 9.46 -5.25 0.49
N TYR A 22 10.02 -4.78 -0.63
CA TYR A 22 11.42 -4.38 -0.72
C TYR A 22 11.72 -3.17 0.20
N ALA A 23 10.89 -2.14 0.14
CA ALA A 23 11.01 -0.93 0.98
C ALA A 23 10.85 -1.23 2.48
N SER A 24 10.19 -2.34 2.85
CA SER A 24 10.05 -2.80 4.24
C SER A 24 11.34 -3.38 4.84
N PHE A 25 12.40 -3.64 4.06
CA PHE A 25 13.70 -4.10 4.58
C PHE A 25 14.60 -2.98 5.13
N THR A 26 14.06 -1.77 5.28
CA THR A 26 14.72 -0.62 5.90
C THR A 26 14.48 -0.58 7.41
N THR A 27 15.42 0.01 8.18
CA THR A 27 15.27 0.16 9.64
C THR A 27 14.23 1.22 10.01
N HIS A 28 14.10 2.27 9.19
CA HIS A 28 13.08 3.30 9.29
C HIS A 28 12.22 3.23 8.03
N LEU A 29 10.93 2.93 8.20
CA LEU A 29 10.01 2.75 7.09
C LEU A 29 9.69 4.13 6.47
N PRO A 30 9.75 4.29 5.14
CA PRO A 30 9.61 5.62 4.52
C PRO A 30 8.21 6.22 4.71
N TRP A 31 7.16 5.40 4.81
CA TRP A 31 5.79 5.81 5.10
C TRP A 31 5.48 6.05 6.59
N ALA A 32 6.44 5.84 7.50
CA ALA A 32 6.23 6.03 8.94
C ALA A 32 6.56 7.46 9.42
N SER A 33 7.27 8.26 8.63
CA SER A 33 7.70 9.61 9.03
C SER A 33 7.55 10.66 7.93
N CYS A 34 7.35 11.90 8.36
CA CYS A 34 7.28 13.09 7.52
C CYS A 34 8.66 13.62 7.11
N ASN A 35 9.76 13.11 7.68
CA ASN A 35 11.13 13.58 7.41
C ASN A 35 11.74 12.97 6.12
N ASN A 36 11.10 13.19 4.96
CA ASN A 36 11.57 12.74 3.66
C ASN A 36 11.52 13.87 2.60
N SER A 37 12.31 13.75 1.54
CA SER A 37 12.44 14.78 0.48
C SER A 37 11.18 15.03 -0.35
N TYR A 38 10.27 14.06 -0.42
CA TYR A 38 8.99 14.15 -1.16
C TYR A 38 7.82 14.66 -0.30
N ASN A 39 8.02 14.80 1.01
CA ASN A 39 6.95 15.20 1.93
C ASN A 39 6.76 16.71 1.95
N SER A 40 5.52 17.14 2.18
CA SER A 40 5.15 18.56 2.19
C SER A 40 4.78 19.04 3.59
N LYS A 41 4.58 20.36 3.73
CA LYS A 41 4.18 21.01 4.99
C LYS A 41 2.80 20.55 5.51
N ALA A 42 2.05 19.82 4.69
CA ALA A 42 0.76 19.20 4.98
C ALA A 42 0.89 17.84 5.71
N CYS A 43 2.09 17.23 5.68
CA CYS A 43 2.36 15.93 6.27
C CYS A 43 2.16 15.94 7.78
N TYR A 44 1.50 14.92 8.32
CA TYR A 44 1.49 14.66 9.76
C TYR A 44 1.84 13.21 10.11
N GLU A 45 2.51 13.06 11.24
CA GLU A 45 2.78 11.80 11.93
C GLU A 45 1.73 11.62 13.04
N PRO A 46 1.08 10.44 13.18
CA PRO A 46 0.16 10.17 14.27
C PRO A 46 0.94 9.79 15.54
N ASP A 47 1.01 10.72 16.50
CA ASP A 47 1.67 10.49 17.79
C ASP A 47 0.69 10.00 18.87
N TRP A 48 1.20 9.17 19.78
CA TRP A 48 0.51 8.59 20.94
C TRP A 48 1.18 9.00 22.28
N SER A 49 2.10 9.98 22.24
CA SER A 49 2.98 10.36 23.36
C SER A 49 2.30 11.01 24.58
N ASP A 50 1.13 11.63 24.41
CA ASP A 50 0.56 12.56 25.42
C ASP A 50 -0.14 11.88 26.61
N GLY A 51 -0.14 10.54 26.68
CA GLY A 51 -0.77 9.75 27.76
C GLY A 51 -2.31 9.78 27.79
N SER A 52 -2.93 10.72 27.07
CA SER A 52 -4.34 10.66 26.70
C SER A 52 -4.57 9.57 25.67
N SER A 53 -5.61 8.75 25.82
CA SER A 53 -6.05 7.74 24.85
C SER A 53 -6.71 8.32 23.58
N THR A 54 -6.32 9.54 23.21
CA THR A 54 -6.86 10.32 22.09
C THR A 54 -5.71 10.70 21.16
N CYS A 55 -5.77 10.23 19.92
CA CYS A 55 -4.89 10.70 18.84
C CYS A 55 -5.24 12.17 18.56
N ASN A 56 -4.44 13.10 19.08
CA ASN A 56 -4.59 14.53 18.82
C ASN A 56 -3.87 14.87 17.51
N PRO A 57 -4.59 15.17 16.42
CA PRO A 57 -3.97 15.40 15.14
C PRO A 57 -3.42 16.86 15.13
N PRO A 58 -2.17 17.13 14.71
CA PRO A 58 -1.52 18.43 14.91
C PRO A 58 -2.29 19.61 14.31
N VAL A 59 -2.04 20.83 14.81
CA VAL A 59 -2.73 22.07 14.41
C VAL A 59 -2.25 22.56 13.02
N VAL A 60 -2.59 21.79 11.99
CA VAL A 60 -2.53 22.15 10.58
C VAL A 60 -3.96 22.37 10.11
N ASP A 61 -4.19 23.35 9.24
CA ASP A 61 -5.50 23.66 8.65
C ASP A 61 -6.17 22.38 8.14
N GLU A 62 -7.37 22.06 8.65
CA GLU A 62 -8.01 20.75 8.46
C GLU A 62 -8.21 20.39 7.00
N SER A 63 -8.34 21.40 6.15
CA SER A 63 -8.51 21.28 4.69
C SER A 63 -7.27 20.75 3.96
N SER A 64 -6.10 20.70 4.60
CA SER A 64 -4.80 20.44 3.96
C SER A 64 -3.98 19.33 4.62
N ARG A 65 -4.60 18.44 5.39
CA ARG A 65 -3.90 17.38 6.15
C ARG A 65 -3.69 16.14 5.28
N ILE A 66 -2.46 15.62 5.22
CA ILE A 66 -2.15 14.32 4.59
C ILE A 66 -1.30 13.47 5.53
N SER A 67 -1.60 12.17 5.63
CA SER A 67 -0.80 11.26 6.45
C SER A 67 0.51 10.89 5.75
N ALA A 68 1.59 10.65 6.50
CA ALA A 68 2.89 10.25 5.94
C ALA A 68 2.80 9.03 4.99
N ALA A 69 1.90 8.08 5.27
CA ALA A 69 1.70 6.90 4.44
C ALA A 69 0.93 7.15 3.14
N GLU A 70 -0.04 8.07 3.18
CA GLU A 70 -0.77 8.52 2.00
C GLU A 70 0.12 9.38 1.09
N GLU A 71 0.92 10.28 1.69
CA GLU A 71 1.87 11.10 0.94
C GLU A 71 2.99 10.24 0.31
N TYR A 72 3.47 9.21 1.03
CA TYR A 72 4.36 8.21 0.44
C TYR A 72 3.74 7.51 -0.77
N PHE A 73 2.48 7.06 -0.70
CA PHE A 73 1.83 6.38 -1.82
C PHE A 73 1.72 7.29 -3.05
N TYR A 74 1.21 8.52 -2.91
CA TYR A 74 1.01 9.42 -4.05
C TYR A 74 2.30 10.05 -4.58
N LYS A 75 3.18 10.55 -3.71
CA LYS A 75 4.37 11.32 -4.13
C LYS A 75 5.63 10.48 -4.23
N GLY A 76 5.89 9.62 -3.24
CA GLY A 76 7.07 8.76 -3.21
C GLY A 76 6.96 7.60 -4.19
N PHE A 77 5.89 6.82 -4.09
CA PHE A 77 5.69 5.58 -4.85
C PHE A 77 5.12 5.83 -6.25
N LEU A 78 3.96 6.50 -6.38
CA LEU A 78 3.37 6.75 -7.71
C LEU A 78 4.09 7.85 -8.50
N GLY A 79 4.76 8.79 -7.83
CA GLY A 79 5.48 9.90 -8.48
C GLY A 79 4.59 11.07 -8.91
N LEU A 80 3.36 11.17 -8.38
CA LEU A 80 2.41 12.23 -8.72
C LEU A 80 2.70 13.53 -7.92
N HIS A 81 2.52 14.68 -8.56
CA HIS A 81 2.87 16.03 -8.07
C HIS A 81 2.01 17.09 -8.78
N ALA A 82 1.95 18.39 -8.45
CA ALA A 82 2.51 19.19 -7.35
C ALA A 82 1.41 20.16 -6.84
N PRO A 83 1.67 21.08 -5.89
CA PRO A 83 2.32 22.35 -6.24
C PRO A 83 3.55 22.66 -5.35
N GLY A 84 4.70 22.92 -5.98
CA GLY A 84 5.98 23.22 -5.32
C GLY A 84 7.18 22.93 -6.24
N ASP A 85 7.18 21.73 -6.84
CA ASP A 85 8.13 21.25 -7.88
C ASP A 85 9.61 21.15 -7.40
N THR A 86 10.61 20.55 -8.06
CA THR A 86 10.84 20.23 -9.49
C THR A 86 11.48 18.84 -9.71
N THR A 87 10.67 17.79 -9.86
CA THR A 87 10.82 16.57 -10.71
C THR A 87 10.22 15.32 -10.06
N SER A 88 8.99 15.00 -10.46
CA SER A 88 8.57 13.62 -10.74
C SER A 88 7.44 13.66 -11.78
N HIS A 89 7.07 12.51 -12.34
CA HIS A 89 6.22 12.41 -13.52
C HIS A 89 4.74 12.68 -13.22
N VAL A 90 4.36 13.96 -13.31
CA VAL A 90 2.98 14.41 -13.09
C VAL A 90 2.03 13.89 -14.18
N ALA A 91 1.10 13.00 -13.81
CA ALA A 91 -0.13 12.81 -14.57
C ALA A 91 -1.08 13.99 -14.28
N ARG A 92 -1.32 14.86 -15.26
CA ARG A 92 -2.24 16.02 -15.13
C ARG A 92 -3.69 15.64 -15.43
N GLY A 93 -3.91 14.49 -16.07
CA GLY A 93 -5.21 13.94 -16.41
C GLY A 93 -5.06 12.62 -17.16
N LEU A 94 -6.16 12.08 -17.70
CA LEU A 94 -6.10 10.88 -18.55
C LEU A 94 -5.45 11.16 -19.92
N ASP A 95 -5.48 12.42 -20.38
CA ASP A 95 -4.88 12.86 -21.64
C ASP A 95 -3.36 13.15 -21.53
N ASP A 96 -2.86 13.37 -20.31
CA ASP A 96 -1.44 13.56 -19.99
C ASP A 96 -1.09 12.76 -18.74
N LEU A 97 -0.69 11.51 -18.97
CA LEU A 97 -0.32 10.52 -17.95
C LEU A 97 1.09 10.74 -17.38
N GLY A 98 1.81 11.77 -17.82
CA GLY A 98 3.19 12.00 -17.43
C GLY A 98 4.17 10.98 -18.03
N GLY A 99 5.37 10.92 -17.45
CA GLY A 99 6.40 9.94 -17.79
C GLY A 99 6.35 8.66 -16.94
N MET A 100 7.21 7.71 -17.26
CA MET A 100 7.17 6.36 -16.72
C MET A 100 8.00 6.22 -15.43
N ASN A 101 7.38 5.78 -14.33
CA ASN A 101 8.12 5.46 -13.10
C ASN A 101 8.91 4.15 -13.27
N TRP A 102 10.23 4.27 -13.36
CA TRP A 102 11.15 3.15 -13.58
C TRP A 102 11.21 2.13 -12.45
N GLU A 103 10.96 2.52 -11.20
CA GLU A 103 10.95 1.57 -10.08
C GLU A 103 9.80 0.55 -10.24
N ILE A 104 8.61 1.06 -10.57
CA ILE A 104 7.42 0.23 -10.81
C ILE A 104 7.63 -0.67 -12.04
N VAL A 105 8.27 -0.17 -13.10
CA VAL A 105 8.60 -0.96 -14.31
C VAL A 105 9.56 -2.11 -13.98
N ILE A 106 10.58 -1.87 -13.17
CA ILE A 106 11.53 -2.91 -12.74
C ILE A 106 10.83 -3.95 -11.86
N CYS A 107 10.01 -3.51 -10.90
CA CYS A 107 9.19 -4.43 -10.09
C CYS A 107 8.24 -5.27 -10.96
N LEU A 108 7.58 -4.67 -11.97
CA LEU A 108 6.69 -5.38 -12.90
C LEU A 108 7.45 -6.40 -13.75
N ALA A 109 8.65 -6.06 -14.24
CA ALA A 109 9.51 -6.99 -14.96
C ALA A 109 9.91 -8.19 -14.08
N ILE A 110 10.23 -7.97 -12.80
CA ILE A 110 10.54 -9.04 -11.84
C ILE A 110 9.30 -9.93 -11.62
N VAL A 111 8.11 -9.37 -11.46
CA VAL A 111 6.85 -10.14 -11.33
C VAL A 111 6.62 -11.02 -12.56
N TYR A 112 6.76 -10.48 -13.77
CA TYR A 112 6.63 -11.28 -15.01
C TYR A 112 7.68 -12.39 -15.12
N LEU A 113 8.93 -12.14 -14.70
CA LEU A 113 9.97 -13.19 -14.63
C LEU A 113 9.59 -14.30 -13.65
N ILE A 114 9.07 -13.96 -12.46
CA ILE A 114 8.63 -14.95 -11.45
C ILE A 114 7.45 -15.78 -12.00
N CYS A 115 6.44 -15.14 -12.58
CA CYS A 115 5.30 -15.82 -13.21
C CYS A 115 5.77 -16.75 -14.35
N TYR A 116 6.69 -16.28 -15.20
CA TYR A 116 7.27 -17.09 -16.28
C TYR A 116 7.99 -18.33 -15.76
N PHE A 117 8.88 -18.21 -14.76
CA PHE A 117 9.57 -19.36 -14.19
C PHE A 117 8.62 -20.33 -13.47
N SER A 118 7.57 -19.81 -12.82
CA SER A 118 6.53 -20.63 -12.17
C SER A 118 5.73 -21.47 -13.15
N LEU A 119 5.62 -21.03 -14.41
CA LEU A 119 4.87 -21.70 -15.47
C LEU A 119 5.74 -22.52 -16.43
N TRP A 120 7.02 -22.18 -16.62
CA TRP A 120 7.91 -22.82 -17.62
C TRP A 120 7.97 -24.34 -17.45
N LYS A 121 8.19 -24.84 -16.22
CA LYS A 121 8.22 -26.30 -15.94
C LYS A 121 6.84 -26.95 -15.83
N GLY A 122 5.77 -26.24 -16.18
CA GLY A 122 4.40 -26.73 -16.19
C GLY A 122 3.83 -27.07 -14.81
N ILE A 123 2.75 -27.86 -14.82
CA ILE A 123 1.94 -28.22 -13.65
C ILE A 123 2.76 -28.85 -12.51
N GLY A 124 3.81 -29.60 -12.81
CA GLY A 124 4.67 -30.23 -11.79
C GLY A 124 5.52 -29.27 -10.96
N MET A 125 5.77 -28.04 -11.45
CA MET A 125 6.42 -26.96 -10.70
C MET A 125 5.39 -25.99 -10.13
N SER A 126 4.44 -25.55 -10.96
CA SER A 126 3.33 -24.67 -10.55
C SER A 126 2.61 -25.22 -9.31
N GLY A 127 2.27 -26.51 -9.28
CA GLY A 127 1.62 -27.15 -8.13
C GLY A 127 2.44 -27.09 -6.83
N LYS A 128 3.78 -27.07 -6.88
CA LYS A 128 4.63 -26.92 -5.68
C LYS A 128 4.64 -25.47 -5.18
N VAL A 129 4.67 -24.50 -6.09
CA VAL A 129 4.59 -23.07 -5.75
C VAL A 129 3.23 -22.74 -5.14
N VAL A 130 2.14 -23.30 -5.69
CA VAL A 130 0.77 -23.12 -5.19
C VAL A 130 0.62 -23.57 -3.73
N TRP A 131 1.26 -24.66 -3.29
CA TRP A 131 1.24 -25.04 -1.86
C TRP A 131 1.77 -23.93 -0.95
N PHE A 132 2.83 -23.21 -1.37
CA PHE A 132 3.35 -22.08 -0.61
C PHE A 132 2.44 -20.85 -0.73
N THR A 133 2.07 -20.44 -1.95
CA THR A 133 1.30 -19.21 -2.19
C THR A 133 -0.15 -19.28 -1.70
N ALA A 134 -0.73 -20.48 -1.56
CA ALA A 134 -2.04 -20.68 -0.95
C ALA A 134 -1.99 -20.73 0.58
N LEU A 135 -0.94 -21.31 1.19
CA LEU A 135 -0.85 -21.44 2.66
C LEU A 135 -0.30 -20.18 3.34
N PHE A 136 0.68 -19.51 2.73
CA PHE A 136 1.34 -18.34 3.31
C PHE A 136 0.37 -17.20 3.70
N PRO A 137 -0.65 -16.83 2.89
CA PRO A 137 -1.64 -15.83 3.28
C PRO A 137 -2.40 -16.18 4.58
N TYR A 138 -2.74 -17.45 4.82
CA TYR A 138 -3.42 -17.85 6.06
C TYR A 138 -2.51 -17.70 7.29
N VAL A 139 -1.21 -17.98 7.15
CA VAL A 139 -0.23 -17.76 8.22
C VAL A 139 -0.11 -16.26 8.53
N VAL A 140 0.03 -15.42 7.51
CA VAL A 140 0.09 -13.96 7.66
C VAL A 140 -1.19 -13.41 8.30
N LEU A 141 -2.37 -13.84 7.82
CA LEU A 141 -3.66 -13.45 8.41
C LEU A 141 -3.78 -13.91 9.87
N GLY A 142 -3.28 -15.09 10.22
CA GLY A 142 -3.24 -15.57 11.61
C GLY A 142 -2.37 -14.68 12.51
N VAL A 143 -1.18 -14.29 12.06
CA VAL A 143 -0.30 -13.36 12.81
C VAL A 143 -0.91 -11.97 12.92
N LEU A 144 -1.47 -11.44 11.83
CA LEU A 144 -2.14 -10.13 11.81
C LEU A 144 -3.40 -10.12 12.68
N PHE A 145 -4.15 -11.22 12.74
CA PHE A 145 -5.31 -11.37 13.62
C PHE A 145 -4.90 -11.35 15.09
N ILE A 146 -3.94 -12.19 15.49
CA ILE A 146 -3.42 -12.22 16.88
C ILE A 146 -2.84 -10.85 17.27
N ARG A 147 -2.09 -10.19 16.37
CA ARG A 147 -1.59 -8.84 16.63
C ARG A 147 -2.74 -7.83 16.75
N GLY A 148 -3.69 -7.84 15.83
CA GLY A 148 -4.82 -6.92 15.80
C GLY A 148 -5.67 -6.95 17.08
N ILE A 149 -6.00 -8.14 17.61
CA ILE A 149 -6.77 -8.27 18.86
C ILE A 149 -5.96 -7.94 20.12
N THR A 150 -4.63 -7.85 20.04
CA THR A 150 -3.76 -7.44 21.17
C THR A 150 -3.47 -5.94 21.19
N LEU A 151 -3.90 -5.18 20.19
CA LEU A 151 -3.83 -3.72 20.22
C LEU A 151 -5.00 -3.13 21.05
N PRO A 152 -4.73 -2.07 21.85
CA PRO A 152 -5.78 -1.37 22.57
C PRO A 152 -6.75 -0.66 21.61
N GLY A 153 -8.04 -0.64 21.92
CA GLY A 153 -9.08 -0.03 21.08
C GLY A 153 -9.53 -0.91 19.91
N SER A 154 -9.08 -2.16 19.82
CA SER A 154 -9.50 -3.11 18.77
C SER A 154 -11.00 -3.42 18.82
N GLU A 155 -11.62 -3.32 19.99
CA GLU A 155 -13.07 -3.50 20.19
C GLU A 155 -13.91 -2.50 19.39
N MET A 156 -13.47 -1.26 19.21
CA MET A 156 -14.22 -0.25 18.44
C MET A 156 -14.30 -0.60 16.95
N GLY A 157 -13.21 -1.12 16.37
CA GLY A 157 -13.18 -1.58 14.99
C GLY A 157 -14.05 -2.83 14.77
N ILE A 158 -14.05 -3.75 15.73
CA ILE A 158 -14.89 -4.95 15.69
C ILE A 158 -16.37 -4.60 15.83
N GLU A 159 -16.74 -3.69 16.75
CA GLU A 159 -18.12 -3.23 16.87
C GLU A 159 -18.57 -2.55 15.56
N TYR A 160 -17.78 -1.63 15.02
CA TYR A 160 -18.11 -0.94 13.77
C TYR A 160 -18.34 -1.92 12.60
N TYR A 161 -17.52 -2.96 12.47
CA TYR A 161 -17.66 -3.96 11.41
C TYR A 161 -18.87 -4.90 11.59
N LEU A 162 -19.18 -5.30 12.83
CA LEU A 162 -20.24 -6.29 13.11
C LEU A 162 -21.62 -5.69 13.39
N LYS A 163 -21.72 -4.39 13.70
CA LYS A 163 -22.98 -3.72 14.07
C LYS A 163 -23.92 -3.56 12.87
N PRO A 164 -25.04 -4.29 12.79
CA PRO A 164 -25.86 -4.32 11.59
C PRO A 164 -26.67 -3.03 11.41
N ASN A 165 -26.47 -2.32 10.30
CA ASN A 165 -27.30 -1.17 9.96
C ASN A 165 -28.54 -1.59 9.17
N ILE A 166 -29.61 -1.94 9.90
CA ILE A 166 -30.89 -2.41 9.33
C ILE A 166 -31.53 -1.38 8.37
N LYS A 167 -31.17 -0.08 8.46
CA LYS A 167 -31.65 0.95 7.53
C LYS A 167 -31.09 0.83 6.10
N MET A 168 -29.98 0.12 5.89
CA MET A 168 -29.41 -0.12 4.56
C MET A 168 -29.95 -1.40 3.90
N LEU A 169 -30.75 -2.18 4.64
CA LEU A 169 -31.42 -3.40 4.17
C LEU A 169 -32.90 -3.15 3.76
N LYS A 170 -33.35 -1.89 3.78
CA LYS A 170 -34.73 -1.47 3.53
C LYS A 170 -34.78 -0.41 2.42
#